data_AF-A0A4Y1ZLV0-F1
#
_entry.id   AF-A0A4Y1ZLV0-F1
#
_cell.length_a   1.000
_cell.length_b   1.000
_cell.length_c   1.000
_cell.angle_alpha   90.00
_cell.angle_beta   90.00
_cell.angle_gamma   90.00
#
_symmetry.space_group_name_H-M   'P 1'
#
loop_
_entity.id
_entity.type
_entity.pdbx_description
1 polymer ?
#
loop_
_entity_poly.entity_id
_entity_poly.type
_entity_poly.pdbx_seq_one_letter_code
_entity_poly.pdbx_strand_id
1 'polypeptide(L)'
;MSVGRQIISECNRGDVVFLPRIKLATSDVNLPFVLNRRQFPLIPAYTMTINKSQGQTFDHVGIYLDEPVFSHGQLYVALSRSMIPNHVKIYAKTSEVQGKLLNNEIYFTRNVVHQEVF
;
A
#
# COMPACT_ATOMS: atom_id res chain seq x y z
N MET A 1 -27.98 3.09 -7.77
CA MET A 1 -27.62 1.89 -6.99
C MET A 1 -26.52 2.26 -6.00
N SER A 2 -26.93 2.52 -4.76
CA SER A 2 -26.05 2.68 -3.59
C SER A 2 -25.89 1.32 -2.91
N VAL A 3 -24.87 1.17 -2.08
CA VAL A 3 -24.70 -0.01 -1.21
C VAL A 3 -24.79 0.47 0.23
N GLY A 4 -25.69 -0.12 1.01
CA GLY A 4 -25.78 0.10 2.45
C GLY A 4 -24.72 -0.73 3.18
N ARG A 5 -23.98 -0.11 4.09
CA ARG A 5 -23.01 -0.78 4.97
C ARG A 5 -23.15 -0.26 6.38
N GLN A 6 -22.95 -1.13 7.35
CA GLN A 6 -22.94 -0.77 8.76
C GLN A 6 -21.57 -0.23 9.16
N ILE A 7 -21.54 0.85 9.93
CA ILE A 7 -20.31 1.40 10.51
C ILE A 7 -19.88 0.51 11.68
N ILE A 8 -18.64 0.01 11.63
CA ILE A 8 -18.05 -0.85 12.66
C ILE A 8 -17.12 -0.10 13.63
N SER A 9 -16.73 1.14 13.30
CA SER A 9 -15.72 1.91 14.05
C SER A 9 -16.27 3.24 14.59
N GLU A 10 -15.67 3.71 15.68
CA GLU A 10 -15.86 5.04 16.29
C GLU A 10 -17.30 5.37 16.74
N CYS A 11 -17.65 6.66 16.70
CA CYS A 11 -18.79 7.30 17.36
C CYS A 11 -20.17 6.98 16.75
N ASN A 12 -20.22 6.47 15.52
CA ASN A 12 -21.48 6.13 14.83
C ASN A 12 -21.62 4.62 14.60
N ARG A 13 -20.99 3.80 15.46
CA ARG A 13 -21.04 2.33 15.36
C ARG A 13 -22.50 1.86 15.40
N GLY A 14 -22.87 1.05 14.41
CA GLY A 14 -24.22 0.50 14.28
C GLY A 14 -25.07 1.18 13.21
N ASP A 15 -24.74 2.43 12.85
CA ASP A 15 -25.46 3.17 11.81
C ASP A 15 -25.22 2.58 10.43
N VAL A 16 -26.25 2.63 9.58
CA VAL A 16 -26.18 2.19 8.19
C VAL A 16 -25.97 3.41 7.29
N VAL A 17 -24.83 3.43 6.60
CA VAL A 17 -24.51 4.48 5.62
C VAL A 17 -24.65 3.91 4.22
N PHE A 18 -25.24 4.71 3.33
CA PHE A 18 -25.32 4.42 1.91
C PHE A 18 -24.17 5.09 1.18
N LEU A 19 -23.29 4.29 0.57
CA LEU A 19 -22.19 4.80 -0.23
C LEU A 19 -22.66 5.00 -1.69
N PRO A 20 -22.63 6.22 -2.23
CA PRO A 20 -22.96 6.47 -3.62
C PRO A 20 -21.78 6.13 -4.54
N ARG A 21 -22.07 5.82 -5.81
CA ARG A 21 -21.02 5.73 -6.84
C ARG A 21 -20.63 7.14 -7.31
N ILE A 22 -19.35 7.49 -7.18
CA ILE A 22 -18.78 8.75 -7.65
C ILE A 22 -18.40 8.60 -9.13
N LYS A 23 -18.63 9.64 -9.93
CA LYS A 23 -18.11 9.74 -11.31
C LYS A 23 -16.85 10.60 -11.28
N LEU A 24 -15.77 10.07 -11.83
CA LEU A 24 -14.50 10.77 -12.03
C LEU A 24 -14.29 10.91 -13.54
N ALA A 25 -14.26 12.14 -14.04
CA ALA A 25 -13.97 12.44 -15.44
C ALA A 25 -12.55 13.02 -15.51
N THR A 26 -11.72 12.52 -16.43
CA THR A 26 -10.41 13.14 -16.69
C THR A 26 -10.58 14.32 -17.64
N SER A 27 -10.21 15.52 -17.22
CA SER A 27 -10.28 16.75 -18.04
C SER A 27 -9.10 16.93 -19.00
N ASP A 28 -7.91 16.45 -18.62
CA ASP A 28 -6.64 16.90 -19.21
C ASP A 28 -5.87 15.79 -19.96
N VAL A 29 -6.56 15.01 -20.77
CA VAL A 29 -5.89 14.03 -21.64
C VAL A 29 -6.33 14.29 -23.08
N ASN A 30 -5.38 14.37 -24.01
CA ASN A 30 -5.62 14.45 -25.47
C ASN A 30 -6.24 13.15 -26.01
N LEU A 31 -7.35 12.73 -25.41
CA LEU A 31 -8.13 11.58 -25.83
C LEU A 31 -9.27 12.08 -26.73
N PRO A 32 -9.64 11.33 -27.78
CA PRO A 32 -10.78 11.69 -28.64
C PRO A 32 -12.14 11.54 -27.92
N PHE A 33 -12.16 11.24 -26.63
CA PHE A 33 -13.35 11.08 -25.79
C PHE A 33 -13.04 11.39 -24.33
N VAL A 34 -14.09 11.69 -23.55
CA VAL A 34 -13.98 11.88 -22.10
C VAL A 34 -14.04 10.53 -21.38
N LEU A 35 -12.95 10.14 -20.73
CA LEU A 35 -12.94 8.93 -19.90
C LEU A 35 -13.67 9.20 -18.57
N ASN A 36 -14.82 8.54 -18.41
CA ASN A 36 -15.63 8.60 -17.20
C ASN A 36 -15.51 7.30 -16.39
N ARG A 37 -14.92 7.38 -15.19
CA ARG A 37 -14.84 6.27 -14.24
C ARG A 37 -15.92 6.41 -13.18
N ARG A 38 -16.87 5.47 -13.12
CA ARG A 38 -17.90 5.43 -12.07
C ARG A 38 -17.63 4.30 -11.09
N GLN A 39 -17.32 4.63 -9.85
CA GLN A 39 -16.95 3.63 -8.83
C GLN A 39 -17.48 3.99 -7.44
N PHE A 40 -17.56 3.01 -6.55
CA PHE A 40 -17.69 3.31 -5.12
C PHE A 40 -16.35 3.85 -4.60
N PRO A 41 -16.36 4.81 -3.67
CA PRO A 41 -15.14 5.30 -3.02
C PRO A 41 -14.65 4.30 -1.96
N LEU A 42 -14.38 3.07 -2.39
CA LEU A 42 -13.95 1.97 -1.53
C LEU A 42 -12.74 1.30 -2.15
N ILE A 43 -11.75 0.98 -1.31
CA ILE A 43 -10.58 0.19 -1.66
C ILE A 43 -10.43 -0.86 -0.54
N PRO A 44 -10.16 -2.14 -0.84
CA PRO A 44 -9.78 -3.11 0.18
C PRO A 44 -8.58 -2.59 0.98
N ALA A 45 -8.71 -2.49 2.30
CA ALA A 45 -7.71 -1.83 3.15
C ALA A 45 -6.74 -2.82 3.82
N TYR A 46 -6.92 -4.13 3.65
CA TYR A 46 -6.09 -5.12 4.34
C TYR A 46 -4.66 -5.18 3.78
N THR A 47 -4.53 -4.95 2.48
CA THR A 47 -3.23 -4.83 1.80
C THR A 47 -3.24 -3.60 0.92
N MET A 48 -2.11 -2.89 0.90
CA MET A 48 -1.92 -1.73 0.05
C MET A 48 -0.49 -1.71 -0.46
N THR A 49 -0.28 -1.06 -1.60
CA THR A 49 1.07 -0.89 -2.12
C THR A 49 1.86 0.10 -1.26
N ILE A 50 3.18 -0.04 -1.24
CA ILE A 50 4.08 0.86 -0.49
C ILE A 50 3.86 2.33 -0.87
N ASN A 51 3.60 2.61 -2.15
CA ASN A 51 3.36 3.98 -2.61
C ASN A 51 2.03 4.54 -2.06
N LYS A 52 1.02 3.67 -1.85
CA LYS A 52 -0.26 4.09 -1.30
C LYS A 52 -0.23 4.24 0.22
N SER A 53 0.67 3.55 0.91
CA SER A 53 0.90 3.77 2.34
C SER A 53 1.75 5.02 2.63
N GLN A 54 2.19 5.76 1.60
CA GLN A 54 2.95 6.98 1.80
C GLN A 54 2.16 8.03 2.61
N GLY A 55 2.69 8.49 3.74
CA GLY A 55 2.03 9.45 4.63
C GLY A 55 1.05 8.84 5.63
N GLN A 56 0.96 7.51 5.73
CA GLN A 56 0.12 6.81 6.70
C GLN A 56 0.97 6.18 7.81
N THR A 57 0.37 6.05 8.99
CA THR A 57 0.96 5.35 10.13
C THR A 57 0.03 4.22 10.56
N PHE A 58 0.60 3.06 10.83
CA PHE A 58 -0.10 1.89 11.32
C PHE A 58 0.57 1.38 12.59
N ASP A 59 -0.24 0.83 13.48
CA ASP A 59 0.28 0.20 14.69
C ASP A 59 1.10 -1.05 14.36
N HIS A 60 0.54 -1.95 13.53
CA HIS A 60 1.16 -3.19 13.07
C HIS A 60 1.23 -3.25 11.54
N VAL A 61 2.37 -3.66 10.98
CA VAL A 61 2.60 -3.71 9.54
C VAL A 61 3.25 -5.03 9.12
N GLY A 62 2.62 -5.72 8.17
CA GLY A 62 3.24 -6.79 7.39
C GLY A 62 3.73 -6.25 6.05
N ILE A 63 5.03 -6.35 5.78
CA ILE A 63 5.64 -6.00 4.50
C ILE A 63 5.87 -7.30 3.73
N TYR A 64 5.16 -7.45 2.60
CA TYR A 64 5.28 -8.60 1.71
C TYR A 64 6.07 -8.22 0.46
N LEU A 65 7.24 -8.81 0.30
CA LEU A 65 8.15 -8.61 -0.84
C LEU A 65 8.17 -9.90 -1.68
N ASP A 66 7.29 -9.97 -2.67
CA ASP A 66 7.32 -11.03 -3.70
C ASP A 66 8.57 -10.89 -4.57
N GLU A 67 8.93 -9.64 -4.88
CA GLU A 67 10.11 -9.21 -5.62
C GLU A 67 10.83 -8.09 -4.85
N PRO A 68 12.12 -7.81 -5.16
CA PRO A 68 12.83 -6.68 -4.55
C PRO A 68 12.16 -5.34 -4.84
N VAL A 69 12.39 -4.35 -3.97
CA VAL A 69 11.94 -2.98 -4.24
C VAL A 69 12.63 -2.42 -5.49
N PHE A 70 11.89 -1.66 -6.29
CA PHE A 70 12.37 -1.19 -7.61
C PHE A 70 12.72 0.30 -7.63
N SER A 71 12.36 1.05 -6.58
CA SER A 71 12.55 2.50 -6.53
C SER A 71 13.31 2.94 -5.29
N HIS A 72 14.02 4.05 -5.43
CA HIS A 72 14.72 4.70 -4.33
C HIS A 72 13.78 5.05 -3.18
N GLY A 73 14.20 4.76 -1.94
CA GLY A 73 13.45 5.08 -0.74
C GLY A 73 12.20 4.23 -0.51
N GLN A 74 11.83 3.32 -1.41
CA GLN A 74 10.62 2.53 -1.30
C GLN A 74 10.64 1.61 -0.07
N LEU A 75 11.76 0.93 0.18
CA LEU A 75 11.91 0.10 1.38
C LEU A 75 11.83 0.95 2.66
N TYR A 76 12.42 2.14 2.65
CA TYR A 76 12.32 3.09 3.77
C TYR A 76 10.87 3.54 4.01
N VAL A 77 10.12 3.86 2.95
CA VAL A 77 8.70 4.20 3.05
C VAL A 77 7.94 3.06 3.71
N ALA A 78 8.17 1.80 3.33
CA ALA A 78 7.50 0.65 3.92
C ALA A 78 7.84 0.46 5.40
N LEU A 79 9.13 0.52 5.76
CA LEU A 79 9.61 0.32 7.13
C LEU A 79 9.13 1.43 8.09
N SER A 80 9.09 2.67 7.62
CA SER A 80 8.66 3.83 8.42
C SER A 80 7.15 3.92 8.63
N ARG A 81 6.36 2.92 8.21
CA ARG A 81 4.90 2.91 8.41
C ARG A 81 4.48 2.51 9.82
N SER A 82 5.37 1.91 10.60
CA SER A 82 5.16 1.72 12.04
C SER A 82 6.24 2.44 12.83
N MET A 83 5.87 2.94 14.00
CA MET A 83 6.79 3.61 14.92
C MET A 83 7.62 2.61 15.73
N ILE A 84 7.17 1.36 15.85
CA ILE A 84 7.76 0.34 16.73
C ILE A 84 8.35 -0.77 15.85
N PRO A 85 9.68 -1.00 15.89
CA PRO A 85 10.33 -2.03 15.06
C PRO A 85 9.73 -3.43 15.22
N ASN A 86 9.34 -3.81 16.44
CA ASN A 86 8.76 -5.13 16.73
C ASN A 86 7.38 -5.36 16.07
N HIS A 87 6.69 -4.28 15.69
CA HIS A 87 5.40 -4.32 15.03
C HIS A 87 5.52 -4.43 13.50
N VAL A 88 6.75 -4.39 12.97
CA VAL A 88 7.04 -4.61 11.56
C VAL A 88 7.45 -6.07 11.35
N LYS A 89 6.72 -6.77 10.49
CA LYS A 89 7.09 -8.12 10.04
C LYS A 89 7.35 -8.07 8.55
N ILE A 90 8.46 -8.66 8.11
CA ILE A 90 8.86 -8.67 6.70
C ILE A 90 8.87 -10.11 6.22
N TYR A 91 8.20 -10.36 5.11
CA TYR A 91 8.30 -11.59 4.35
C TYR A 91 8.97 -11.27 3.01
N ALA A 92 10.11 -11.90 2.75
CA ALA A 92 10.81 -11.84 1.47
C ALA A 92 10.75 -13.22 0.82
N LYS A 93 10.15 -13.30 -0.37
CA LYS A 93 10.09 -14.55 -1.12
C LYS A 93 11.47 -14.87 -1.71
N THR A 94 11.89 -16.13 -1.56
CA THR A 94 13.18 -16.57 -2.08
C THR A 94 13.19 -16.62 -3.60
N SER A 95 14.20 -15.99 -4.19
CA SER A 95 14.50 -15.90 -5.62
C SER A 95 16.03 -15.78 -5.82
N GLU A 96 16.48 -15.63 -7.06
CA GLU A 96 17.91 -15.38 -7.37
C GLU A 96 18.40 -14.01 -6.87
N VAL A 97 17.49 -13.05 -6.69
CA VAL A 97 17.82 -11.63 -6.43
C VAL A 97 17.47 -11.16 -5.01
N GLN A 98 16.76 -11.99 -4.23
CA GLN A 98 16.44 -11.77 -2.81
C GLN A 98 16.07 -13.11 -2.15
N GLY A 99 16.02 -13.16 -0.82
CA GLY A 99 15.61 -14.37 -0.10
C GLY A 99 16.67 -14.80 0.90
N LYS A 100 16.91 -16.11 1.00
CA LYS A 100 17.86 -16.67 1.97
C LYS A 100 19.28 -16.75 1.40
N LEU A 101 20.28 -16.40 2.21
CA LEU A 101 21.71 -16.61 1.98
C LEU A 101 22.29 -17.46 3.12
N LEU A 102 23.47 -18.03 2.88
CA LEU A 102 24.30 -18.76 3.86
C LEU A 102 23.49 -19.80 4.65
N ASN A 103 23.37 -21.01 4.11
CA ASN A 103 22.74 -22.16 4.79
C ASN A 103 21.32 -21.91 5.34
N ASN A 104 20.53 -21.06 4.68
CA ASN A 104 19.16 -20.68 5.06
C ASN A 104 19.01 -19.84 6.35
N GLU A 105 20.08 -19.24 6.87
CA GLU A 105 20.03 -18.51 8.13
C GLU A 105 19.80 -17.00 7.96
N ILE A 106 20.25 -16.40 6.85
CA ILE A 106 20.18 -14.95 6.64
C ILE A 106 19.19 -14.63 5.54
N TYR A 107 18.30 -13.66 5.76
CA TYR A 107 17.41 -13.13 4.73
C TYR A 107 17.91 -11.78 4.21
N PHE A 108 17.83 -11.56 2.89
CA PHE A 108 18.19 -10.29 2.26
C PHE A 108 17.16 -9.90 1.18
N THR A 109 17.11 -8.61 0.87
CA THR A 109 16.43 -8.07 -0.32
C THR A 109 17.29 -6.95 -0.90
N ARG A 110 17.24 -6.75 -2.22
CA ARG A 110 17.95 -5.65 -2.86
C ARG A 110 17.24 -4.33 -2.55
N ASN A 111 18.01 -3.36 -2.08
CA ASN A 111 17.55 -2.00 -1.85
C ASN A 111 18.10 -1.08 -2.94
N VAL A 112 17.29 -0.17 -3.44
CA VAL A 112 17.70 0.84 -4.42
C VAL A 112 18.00 2.14 -3.66
N VAL A 113 19.27 2.55 -3.66
CA VAL A 113 19.73 3.77 -2.96
C VAL A 113 20.50 4.64 -3.94
N HIS A 114 19.99 5.83 -4.24
CA HIS A 114 20.74 6.86 -4.96
C HIS A 114 21.64 7.61 -3.98
N GLN A 115 22.82 8.04 -4.44
CA GLN A 115 23.64 8.96 -3.66
C GLN A 115 22.92 10.31 -3.60
N GLU A 116 22.71 10.82 -2.39
CA GLU A 116 22.18 12.17 -2.21
C GLU A 116 23.25 13.16 -2.70
N VAL A 117 22.91 13.96 -3.70
CA VAL A 117 23.76 15.05 -4.19
C VAL A 117 23.34 16.30 -3.42
N PHE A 118 24.11 16.63 -2.38
CA PHE A 118 24.01 17.90 -1.66
C PHE A 118 25.03 18.89 -2.21
#